data_AF-A0A392NN51-F1
#
_entry.id   AF-A0A392NN51-F1
#
_cell.length_a   1.000
_cell.length_b   1.000
_cell.length_c   1.000
_cell.angle_alpha   90.00
_cell.angle_beta   90.00
_cell.angle_gamma   90.00
#
_symmetry.space_group_name_H-M   'P 1'
#
loop_
_entity.id
_entity.type
_entity.pdbx_description
1 polymer ?
#
loop_
_entity_poly.entity_id
_entity_poly.type
_entity_poly.pdbx_seq_one_letter_code
_entity_poly.pdbx_strand_id
1 'polypeptide(L)'
;HSDPEKLKESAQSHERLSPSELQKSQIEIKELMEKTKMLSDVELMKIAITDLNNVSTSLEDRYRALLELLELVEPLDNANGSYLSINVYSLR
;
A
#
# COMPACT_ATOMS: atom_id res chain seq x y z
N HIS A 1 -33.25 -7.27 -18.38
CA HIS A 1 -32.54 -6.17 -19.05
C HIS A 1 -32.73 -4.92 -18.22
N SER A 2 -31.68 -4.50 -17.51
CA SER A 2 -31.70 -3.27 -16.72
C SER A 2 -31.59 -2.08 -17.67
N ASP A 3 -32.50 -1.14 -17.51
CA ASP A 3 -32.58 0.07 -18.33
C ASP A 3 -31.34 0.94 -18.09
N PRO A 4 -30.48 1.19 -19.10
CA PRO A 4 -29.23 1.92 -18.94
C PRO A 4 -29.44 3.35 -18.42
N GLU A 5 -30.60 3.96 -18.66
CA GLU A 5 -30.91 5.28 -18.11
C GLU A 5 -31.15 5.23 -16.59
N LYS A 6 -31.84 4.20 -16.09
CA LYS A 6 -32.02 3.99 -14.64
C LYS A 6 -30.72 3.71 -13.91
N LEU A 7 -29.78 3.02 -14.57
CA LEU A 7 -28.44 2.78 -14.02
C LEU A 7 -27.61 4.08 -13.95
N LYS A 8 -27.75 4.95 -14.94
CA LYS A 8 -27.07 6.25 -14.99
C LYS A 8 -27.60 7.22 -13.92
N GLU A 9 -28.92 7.25 -13.74
CA GLU A 9 -29.57 8.03 -12.68
C GLU A 9 -29.17 7.51 -11.29
N SER A 10 -29.20 6.18 -11.09
CA SER A 10 -28.74 5.53 -9.86
C SER A 10 -27.25 5.77 -9.56
N ALA A 11 -26.40 5.85 -10.60
CA ALA A 11 -24.98 6.14 -10.44
C ALA A 11 -24.71 7.61 -10.12
N GLN A 12 -25.56 8.52 -10.61
CA GLN A 12 -25.50 9.95 -10.29
C GLN A 12 -26.11 10.28 -8.92
N SER A 13 -27.01 9.44 -8.41
CA SER A 13 -27.57 9.55 -7.06
C SER A 13 -26.64 9.04 -5.95
N HIS A 14 -25.44 8.55 -6.27
CA HIS A 14 -24.42 8.37 -5.24
C HIS A 14 -24.07 9.75 -4.68
N GLU A 15 -24.45 9.93 -3.41
CA GLU A 15 -24.34 11.17 -2.66
C GLU A 15 -22.91 11.70 -2.73
N ARG A 16 -22.69 12.68 -3.61
CA ARG A 16 -21.42 13.40 -3.67
C ARG A 16 -21.36 14.22 -2.40
N LEU A 17 -20.43 13.86 -1.51
CA LEU A 17 -20.15 14.63 -0.30
C LEU A 17 -20.04 16.11 -0.65
N SER A 18 -20.73 16.95 0.11
CA SER A 18 -20.59 18.40 -0.02
C SER A 18 -19.13 18.81 0.23
N PRO A 19 -18.69 19.98 -0.27
CA PRO A 19 -17.32 20.47 -0.03
C PRO A 19 -16.93 20.50 1.45
N SER A 20 -17.87 20.82 2.33
CA SER A 20 -17.70 20.82 3.79
C SER A 20 -17.52 19.42 4.38
N GLU A 21 -18.27 18.42 3.89
CA GLU A 21 -18.14 17.03 4.34
C GLU A 21 -16.83 16.42 3.84
N LEU A 22 -16.42 16.73 2.61
CA LEU A 22 -15.11 16.37 2.09
C LEU A 22 -13.98 16.94 2.95
N GLN A 23 -14.08 18.21 3.32
CA GLN A 23 -13.08 18.87 4.16
C GLN A 23 -13.01 18.24 5.55
N LYS A 24 -14.17 17.91 6.15
CA LYS A 24 -14.23 17.22 7.44
C LYS A 24 -13.59 15.82 7.37
N SER A 25 -13.93 15.02 6.37
CA SER A 25 -13.32 13.70 6.18
C SER A 25 -11.81 13.79 5.96
N GLN A 26 -11.33 14.80 5.24
CA GLN A 26 -9.90 14.99 5.00
C GLN A 26 -9.12 15.32 6.29
N ILE A 27 -9.71 16.10 7.20
CA ILE A 27 -9.15 16.40 8.52
C ILE A 27 -9.13 15.13 9.39
N GLU A 28 -10.24 14.39 9.44
CA GLU A 28 -10.33 13.15 10.22
C GLU A 28 -9.32 12.09 9.75
N ILE A 29 -9.15 11.92 8.43
CA ILE A 29 -8.14 11.02 7.86
C ILE A 29 -6.73 11.47 8.27
N LYS A 30 -6.44 12.77 8.19
CA LYS A 30 -5.14 13.31 8.59
C LYS A 30 -4.83 13.07 10.06
N GLU A 31 -5.79 13.33 10.95
CA GLU A 31 -5.64 13.07 12.37
C GLU A 31 -5.46 11.58 12.69
N LEU A 32 -6.16 10.70 11.97
CA LEU A 32 -5.99 9.25 12.08
C LEU A 32 -4.61 8.81 11.59
N MET A 33 -4.11 9.37 10.49
CA MET A 33 -2.75 9.11 10.00
C MET A 33 -1.67 9.63 10.97
N GLU A 34 -1.89 10.76 11.64
CA GLU A 34 -0.96 11.28 12.64
C GLU A 34 -0.96 10.42 13.92
N LYS A 35 -2.12 9.89 14.34
CA LYS A 35 -2.25 8.97 15.48
C LYS A 35 -1.68 7.59 15.17
N THR A 36 -1.92 7.07 13.97
CA THR A 36 -1.36 5.83 13.45
C THR A 36 -0.09 6.20 12.70
N LYS A 37 0.97 6.55 13.45
CA LYS A 37 2.25 6.95 12.87
C LYS A 37 2.86 5.78 12.09
N MET A 38 2.46 5.65 10.83
CA MET A 38 2.97 4.66 9.89
C MET A 38 4.38 5.09 9.51
N LEU A 39 5.34 4.20 9.70
CA LEU A 39 6.71 4.44 9.26
C LEU A 39 6.73 4.57 7.74
N SER A 40 7.46 5.54 7.22
CA SER A 40 7.71 5.64 5.79
C SER A 40 8.53 4.45 5.31
N ASP A 41 8.43 4.10 4.01
CA ASP A 41 9.22 3.02 3.41
C ASP A 41 10.72 3.20 3.67
N VAL A 42 11.21 4.44 3.64
CA VAL A 42 12.61 4.78 3.94
C VAL A 42 12.98 4.44 5.40
N GLU A 43 12.07 4.65 6.35
CA GLU A 43 12.28 4.30 7.75
C GLU A 43 12.23 2.78 7.95
N LEU A 44 11.31 2.09 7.28
CA LEU A 44 11.22 0.63 7.29
C LEU A 44 12.48 -0.03 6.71
N MET A 45 12.98 0.46 5.57
CA MET A 45 14.23 -0.02 4.97
C MET A 45 15.44 0.17 5.89
N LYS A 46 15.52 1.29 6.59
CA LYS A 46 16.62 1.55 7.57
C LYS A 46 16.60 0.53 8.70
N ILE A 47 15.41 0.14 9.18
CA ILE A 47 15.26 -0.88 10.22
C ILE A 47 15.73 -2.24 9.69
N ALA A 48 15.21 -2.68 8.54
CA ALA A 48 15.60 -3.95 7.94
C ALA A 48 17.11 -4.06 7.65
N ILE A 49 17.74 -2.99 7.17
CA ILE A 49 19.21 -2.93 6.97
C ILE A 49 19.96 -3.00 8.31
N THR A 50 19.44 -2.37 9.36
CA THR A 50 20.05 -2.42 10.70
C THR A 50 20.00 -3.85 11.25
N ASP A 51 18.87 -4.53 11.11
CA ASP A 51 18.68 -5.90 11.58
C ASP A 51 19.53 -6.90 10.79
N LEU A 52 19.67 -6.70 9.47
CA LEU A 52 20.59 -7.46 8.62
C LEU A 52 22.05 -7.36 9.06
N ASN A 53 22.49 -6.16 9.44
CA ASN A 53 23.86 -5.90 9.87
C ASN A 53 24.13 -6.29 11.32
N ASN A 54 23.09 -6.65 12.08
CA ASN A 54 23.26 -7.10 13.44
C ASN A 54 23.77 -8.55 13.47
N VAL A 55 25.10 -8.71 13.45
CA VAL A 55 25.75 -10.02 13.52
C VAL A 55 25.45 -10.79 14.82
N SER A 56 24.92 -10.10 15.85
CA SER A 56 24.52 -10.72 17.12
C SER A 56 23.14 -11.40 17.06
N THR A 57 22.35 -11.20 16.01
CA THR A 57 21.07 -11.89 15.80
C THR A 57 21.26 -13.23 15.08
N SER A 58 20.24 -14.08 15.13
CA SER A 58 20.30 -15.39 14.49
C SER A 58 20.30 -15.26 12.95
N LEU A 59 20.74 -16.32 12.25
CA LEU A 59 20.65 -16.36 10.79
C LEU A 59 19.20 -16.30 10.30
N GLU A 60 18.26 -16.86 11.05
CA GLU A 60 16.83 -16.83 10.73
C GLU A 60 16.28 -15.40 10.83
N ASP A 61 16.66 -14.66 11.87
CA ASP A 61 16.20 -13.27 12.05
C ASP A 61 16.77 -12.35 10.97
N ARG A 62 18.04 -12.53 10.59
CA ARG A 62 18.61 -11.82 9.44
C ARG A 62 17.95 -12.21 8.12
N TYR A 63 17.55 -13.47 7.96
CA TYR A 63 16.81 -13.89 6.77
C TYR A 63 15.42 -13.27 6.71
N ARG A 64 14.73 -13.12 7.85
CA ARG A 64 13.46 -12.38 7.94
C ARG A 64 13.64 -10.90 7.56
N ALA A 65 14.65 -10.24 8.11
CA ALA A 65 14.97 -8.86 7.74
C ALA A 65 15.30 -8.69 6.25
N LEU A 66 15.91 -9.70 5.61
CA LEU A 66 16.14 -9.70 4.15
C LEU A 66 14.83 -9.77 3.36
N LEU A 67 13.89 -10.63 3.79
CA LEU A 67 12.57 -10.75 3.17
C LEU A 67 11.77 -9.45 3.31
N GLU A 68 11.77 -8.85 4.50
CA GLU A 68 11.11 -7.57 4.74
C GLU A 68 11.69 -6.46 3.86
N LEU A 69 13.02 -6.41 3.70
CA LEU A 69 13.66 -5.45 2.80
C LEU A 69 13.30 -5.70 1.33
N LEU A 70 13.20 -6.96 0.90
CA LEU A 70 12.81 -7.29 -0.48
C LEU A 70 11.37 -6.84 -0.78
N GLU A 71 10.43 -7.04 0.15
CA GLU A 71 9.04 -6.60 0.02
C GLU A 71 8.92 -5.07 -0.05
N LEU A 72 9.71 -4.35 0.74
CA LEU A 72 9.76 -2.87 0.73
C LEU A 72 10.37 -2.30 -0.57
N VAL A 73 11.24 -3.06 -1.24
CA VAL A 73 11.93 -2.64 -2.47
C VAL A 73 11.22 -3.17 -3.74
N GLU A 74 10.27 -4.10 -3.60
CA GLU A 74 9.50 -4.68 -4.70
C GLU A 74 8.59 -3.71 -5.49
N PRO A 75 8.41 -2.42 -5.13
CA PRO A 75 7.78 -1.44 -6.01
C PRO A 75 8.72 -0.33 -6.48
N LEU A 76 9.93 -0.64 -6.95
CA LEU A 76 10.57 0.19 -7.99
C LEU A 76 10.04 -0.10 -9.40
N ASP A 77 9.43 -1.27 -9.64
CA ASP A 77 8.73 -1.62 -10.90
C ASP A 77 7.20 -1.37 -10.85
N ASN A 78 6.60 -1.21 -9.67
CA ASN A 78 5.13 -1.04 -9.52
C ASN A 78 4.65 0.43 -9.55
N ALA A 79 5.56 1.40 -9.73
CA ALA A 79 5.18 2.77 -10.10
C ALA A 79 4.76 2.87 -11.59
N ASN A 80 5.09 1.86 -12.40
CA ASN A 80 4.53 1.68 -13.74
C ASN A 80 3.44 0.61 -13.66
N GLY A 81 2.18 1.03 -13.55
CA GLY A 81 1.03 0.13 -13.67
C GLY A 81 1.02 -0.58 -15.03
N SER A 82 1.66 -1.74 -15.13
CA SER A 82 1.43 -2.72 -16.20
C SER A 82 2.04 -4.09 -15.86
N TYR A 83 1.13 -4.99 -15.48
CA TYR A 83 1.16 -6.43 -15.78
C TYR A 83 2.51 -7.14 -15.74
N LEU A 84 2.83 -7.79 -14.62
CA LEU A 84 3.51 -9.10 -14.66
C LEU A 84 2.96 -10.03 -13.56
N SER A 85 1.65 -10.33 -13.66
CA SER A 85 1.06 -11.57 -13.13
C SER A 85 1.38 -12.79 -14.02
N ILE A 86 2.42 -12.71 -14.86
CA ILE A 86 2.77 -13.76 -15.81
C ILE A 86 4.29 -13.93 -15.80
N ASN A 87 4.86 -14.59 -14.77
CA ASN A 87 6.12 -15.34 -14.92
C ASN A 87 6.53 -16.20 -13.70
N VAL A 88 5.59 -16.62 -12.84
CA VAL A 88 5.90 -17.58 -11.76
C VAL A 88 5.44 -19.01 -12.08
N TYR A 89 4.82 -19.26 -13.25
CA TYR A 89 4.27 -20.58 -13.62
C TYR A 89 4.83 -21.21 -14.92
N SER A 90 6.01 -20.83 -15.42
CA SER A 90 6.56 -21.46 -16.65
C SER A 90 8.00 -21.97 -16.58
N LEU A 91 8.51 -22.27 -15.38
CA LEU A 91 9.78 -23.00 -15.22
C LEU A 91 9.68 -24.15 -14.20
N ARG A 92 8.67 -25.02 -14.38
CA ARG A 92 8.72 -26.42 -13.94
C ARG A 92 8.19 -27.33 -15.02
#